data_AF-A0A7S4PEH5-F1
#
_entry.id   AF-A0A7S4PEH5-F1
#
_cell.length_a   1.000
_cell.length_b   1.000
_cell.length_c   1.000
_cell.angle_alpha   90.00
_cell.angle_beta   90.00
_cell.angle_gamma   90.00
#
_symmetry.space_group_name_H-M   'P 1'
#
loop_
_entity.id
_entity.type
_entity.pdbx_description
1 polymer ?
#
loop_
_entity_poly.entity_id
_entity_poly.type
_entity_poly.pdbx_seq_one_letter_code
_entity_poly.pdbx_strand_id
1 'polypeptide(L)'
;MRHLQKLLNKSKPHTDYFALLGVPRCVVPSDEHKFLETLKSVYRNAQMVHHPDKSSTEDHSITLNAAYETLKNPFQRLKHILSIHDAFTAEEVEKGIVRQPRRQAFLMEMFDLNERLDDGMNKSPIDTKGLEALKAELSGRIETLLSEAQRKYSGKEM
;
A
#
# COMPACT_ATOMS: atom_id res chain seq x y z
N MET A 1 -24.84 17.32 -23.25
CA MET A 1 -24.37 18.03 -22.04
C MET A 1 -24.68 17.34 -20.70
N ARG A 2 -25.64 16.40 -20.57
CA ARG A 2 -25.94 15.70 -19.29
C ARG A 2 -25.14 14.41 -19.01
N HIS A 3 -24.31 13.96 -19.96
CA HIS A 3 -23.51 12.73 -19.81
C HIS A 3 -22.11 12.96 -19.24
N LEU A 4 -21.51 14.14 -19.50
CA LEU A 4 -20.19 14.50 -18.97
C LEU A 4 -20.22 14.80 -17.46
N GLN A 5 -21.37 15.26 -16.94
CA GLN A 5 -21.51 15.60 -15.52
C GLN A 5 -21.74 14.38 -14.61
N LYS A 6 -22.09 13.22 -15.19
CA LYS A 6 -22.22 11.94 -14.45
C LYS A 6 -20.90 11.17 -14.32
N LEU A 7 -19.88 11.53 -15.11
CA LEU A 7 -18.53 10.95 -15.02
C LEU A 7 -17.62 11.73 -14.07
N LEU A 8 -18.01 12.96 -13.70
CA LEU A 8 -17.29 13.82 -12.75
C LEU A 8 -17.64 13.55 -11.28
N ASN A 9 -18.53 12.60 -10.98
CA ASN A 9 -19.10 12.42 -9.63
C ASN A 9 -18.98 10.99 -9.07
N LYS A 10 -17.91 10.25 -9.40
CA LYS A 10 -17.70 8.86 -8.93
C LYS A 10 -16.31 8.53 -8.40
N SER A 11 -15.54 9.52 -7.98
CA SER A 11 -14.47 9.29 -7.01
C SER A 11 -14.57 10.39 -5.97
N LYS A 12 -14.90 10.04 -4.73
CA LYS A 12 -14.50 10.89 -3.61
C LYS A 12 -13.03 11.25 -3.86
N PRO A 13 -12.60 12.52 -3.70
CA PRO A 13 -11.17 12.79 -3.67
C PRO A 13 -10.57 11.83 -2.66
N HIS A 14 -9.65 10.95 -3.10
CA HIS A 14 -8.96 10.06 -2.19
C HIS A 14 -8.16 10.98 -1.26
N THR A 15 -8.69 11.19 -0.04
CA THR A 15 -8.07 12.05 0.96
C THR A 15 -6.61 11.68 1.07
N ASP A 16 -5.73 12.63 0.83
CA ASP A 16 -4.31 12.34 0.93
C ASP A 16 -3.93 12.17 2.40
N TYR A 17 -3.79 10.91 2.82
CA TYR A 17 -3.37 10.53 4.16
C TYR A 17 -2.00 11.09 4.56
N PHE A 18 -1.08 11.30 3.61
CA PHE A 18 0.21 11.91 3.90
C PHE A 18 0.05 13.38 4.31
N ALA A 19 -0.73 14.14 3.53
CA ALA A 19 -1.07 15.52 3.87
C ALA A 19 -1.90 15.62 5.16
N LEU A 20 -2.86 14.70 5.37
CA LEU A 20 -3.70 14.64 6.56
C LEU A 20 -2.87 14.47 7.85
N LEU A 21 -1.86 13.61 7.82
CA LEU A 21 -0.96 13.35 8.95
C LEU A 21 0.34 14.17 8.89
N GLY A 22 0.46 15.13 7.95
CA GLY A 22 1.62 16.01 7.84
C GLY A 22 2.97 15.29 7.65
N VAL A 23 2.96 14.10 7.05
CA VAL A 23 4.18 13.30 6.81
C VAL A 23 4.57 13.32 5.33
N PRO A 24 5.86 13.19 4.98
CA PRO A 24 6.30 13.18 3.58
C PRO A 24 5.70 12.02 2.78
N ARG A 25 5.24 12.29 1.55
CA ARG A 25 4.84 11.26 0.60
C ARG A 25 6.05 10.39 0.22
N CYS A 26 6.00 9.12 0.60
CA CYS A 26 7.03 8.14 0.25
C CYS A 26 6.45 6.72 0.29
N VAL A 27 6.94 5.86 -0.59
CA VAL A 27 6.72 4.42 -0.57
C VAL A 27 7.68 3.77 0.44
N VAL A 28 8.97 4.12 0.32
CA VAL A 28 10.05 3.67 1.23
C VAL A 28 10.80 4.92 1.69
N PRO A 29 10.73 5.28 2.97
CA PRO A 29 11.46 6.41 3.54
C PRO A 29 12.92 6.01 3.73
N SER A 30 13.81 6.98 3.80
CA SER A 30 15.25 6.73 4.04
C SER A 30 15.53 6.07 5.40
N ASP A 31 14.63 6.26 6.37
CA ASP A 31 14.66 5.64 7.69
C ASP A 31 13.24 5.25 8.10
N GLU A 32 12.91 3.97 7.94
CA GLU A 32 11.58 3.41 8.24
C GLU A 32 11.23 3.55 9.72
N HIS A 33 12.20 3.32 10.61
CA HIS A 33 11.96 3.40 12.05
C HIS A 33 11.60 4.82 12.46
N LYS A 34 12.38 5.81 12.01
CA LYS A 34 12.09 7.23 12.27
C LYS A 34 10.77 7.68 11.65
N PHE A 35 10.45 7.20 10.46
CA PHE A 35 9.16 7.50 9.81
C PHE A 35 7.99 6.97 10.65
N LEU A 36 8.04 5.72 11.10
CA LEU A 36 6.97 5.11 11.90
C LEU A 36 6.80 5.78 13.28
N GLU A 37 7.89 6.15 13.93
CA GLU A 37 7.84 6.92 15.19
C GLU A 37 7.20 8.30 14.99
N THR A 38 7.57 8.99 13.91
CA THR A 38 6.96 10.27 13.54
C THR A 38 5.47 10.11 13.25
N LEU A 39 5.11 9.12 12.43
CA LEU A 39 3.73 8.81 12.06
C LEU A 39 2.87 8.54 13.30
N LYS A 40 3.37 7.72 14.22
CA LYS A 40 2.69 7.38 15.47
C LYS A 40 2.53 8.59 16.39
N SER A 41 3.54 9.45 16.47
CA SER A 41 3.48 10.69 17.25
C SER A 41 2.41 11.64 16.70
N VAL A 42 2.42 11.91 15.40
CA VAL A 42 1.46 12.82 14.78
C VAL A 42 0.04 12.27 14.86
N TYR A 43 -0.16 10.98 14.62
CA TYR A 43 -1.46 10.32 14.78
C TYR A 43 -2.01 10.49 16.21
N ARG A 44 -1.20 10.24 17.25
CA ARG A 44 -1.63 10.43 18.64
C ARG A 44 -2.01 11.88 18.93
N ASN A 45 -1.22 12.84 18.46
CA ASN A 45 -1.52 14.26 18.62
C ASN A 45 -2.84 14.64 17.92
N ALA A 46 -3.06 14.17 16.69
CA ALA A 46 -4.29 14.39 15.94
C ALA A 46 -5.52 13.81 16.67
N GLN A 47 -5.40 12.59 17.22
CA GLN A 47 -6.47 11.98 18.01
C GLN A 47 -6.80 12.78 19.29
N MET A 48 -5.79 13.35 19.95
CA MET A 48 -6.00 14.16 21.16
C MET A 48 -6.69 15.50 20.86
N VAL A 49 -6.40 16.12 19.71
CA VAL A 49 -7.07 17.36 19.26
C VAL A 49 -8.54 17.09 18.92
N HIS A 50 -8.86 15.89 18.45
CA HIS A 50 -10.20 15.43 18.07
C HIS A 50 -10.88 14.55 19.13
N HIS A 51 -10.62 14.76 20.43
CA HIS A 51 -11.35 14.07 21.50
C HIS A 51 -12.86 14.35 21.41
N PRO A 52 -13.75 13.36 21.61
CA PRO A 52 -15.21 13.49 21.43
C PRO A 52 -15.88 14.60 22.26
N ASP A 53 -15.22 15.11 23.30
CA ASP A 53 -15.66 16.29 24.08
C ASP A 53 -15.51 17.64 23.35
N LYS A 54 -14.81 17.68 22.21
CA LYS A 54 -14.43 18.93 21.52
C LYS A 54 -14.84 19.03 20.06
N SER A 55 -15.94 18.37 19.65
CA SER A 55 -16.60 18.52 18.32
C SER A 55 -15.97 17.78 17.13
N SER A 56 -15.40 16.59 17.33
CA SER A 56 -15.08 15.70 16.22
C SER A 56 -16.30 14.86 15.83
N THR A 57 -16.73 15.00 14.58
CA THR A 57 -17.64 14.02 13.97
C THR A 57 -16.93 12.67 13.91
N GLU A 58 -17.63 11.59 14.23
CA GLU A 58 -17.13 10.20 14.25
C GLU A 58 -16.31 9.83 12.99
N ASP A 59 -16.70 10.41 11.85
CA ASP A 59 -16.04 10.33 10.55
C ASP A 59 -14.56 10.74 10.56
N HIS A 60 -14.16 11.72 11.40
CA HIS A 60 -12.76 12.18 11.49
C HIS A 60 -11.86 11.13 12.13
N SER A 61 -12.32 10.51 13.22
CA SER A 61 -11.57 9.46 13.92
C SER A 61 -11.39 8.22 13.03
N ILE A 62 -12.44 7.84 12.29
CA ILE A 62 -12.39 6.73 11.32
C ILE A 62 -11.34 7.03 10.24
N THR A 63 -11.34 8.26 9.72
CA THR A 63 -10.40 8.68 8.67
C THR A 63 -8.95 8.70 9.16
N LEU A 64 -8.69 9.18 10.38
CA LEU A 64 -7.34 9.18 10.98
C LEU A 64 -6.81 7.76 11.21
N ASN A 65 -7.65 6.84 11.68
CA ASN A 65 -7.27 5.45 11.88
C ASN A 65 -6.93 4.79 10.53
N ALA A 66 -7.77 5.01 9.52
CA ALA A 66 -7.52 4.51 8.17
C ALA A 66 -6.21 5.06 7.58
N ALA A 67 -5.94 6.35 7.78
CA ALA A 67 -4.69 6.98 7.37
C ALA A 67 -3.47 6.34 8.06
N TYR A 68 -3.51 6.19 9.38
CA TYR A 68 -2.42 5.59 10.13
C TYR A 68 -2.14 4.14 9.71
N GLU A 69 -3.16 3.29 9.63
CA GLU A 69 -2.99 1.89 9.24
C GLU A 69 -2.50 1.74 7.78
N THR A 70 -2.96 2.63 6.89
CA THR A 70 -2.50 2.66 5.49
C THR A 70 -1.04 3.08 5.40
N LEU A 71 -0.63 4.13 6.12
CA LEU A 71 0.73 4.67 6.03
C LEU A 71 1.78 3.84 6.77
N LYS A 72 1.36 2.98 7.71
CA LYS A 72 2.26 2.09 8.46
C LYS A 72 2.86 0.97 7.61
N ASN A 73 2.21 0.58 6.51
CA ASN A 73 2.66 -0.53 5.66
C ASN A 73 3.13 -0.01 4.28
N PRO A 74 4.35 -0.37 3.81
CA PRO A 74 4.88 0.13 2.54
C PRO A 74 4.05 -0.26 1.31
N PHE A 75 3.42 -1.44 1.30
CA PHE A 75 2.52 -1.84 0.21
C PHE A 75 1.24 -0.99 0.19
N GLN A 76 0.67 -0.72 1.37
CA GLN A 76 -0.53 0.11 1.49
C GLN A 76 -0.22 1.58 1.17
N ARG A 77 0.95 2.07 1.56
CA ARG A 77 1.48 3.38 1.10
C ARG A 77 1.56 3.45 -0.41
N LEU A 78 2.17 2.45 -1.05
CA LEU A 78 2.24 2.41 -2.52
C LEU A 78 0.84 2.39 -3.14
N LYS A 79 -0.06 1.53 -2.65
CA LYS A 79 -1.44 1.46 -3.15
C LYS A 79 -2.16 2.81 -3.00
N HIS A 80 -1.97 3.49 -1.88
CA HIS A 80 -2.53 4.81 -1.64
C HIS A 80 -1.97 5.88 -2.58
N ILE A 81 -0.65 5.90 -2.79
CA ILE A 81 0.03 6.76 -3.77
C ILE A 81 -0.55 6.50 -5.17
N LEU A 82 -0.70 5.25 -5.57
CA LEU A 82 -1.31 4.88 -6.86
C LEU A 82 -2.77 5.34 -6.98
N SER A 83 -3.56 5.23 -5.91
CA SER A 83 -4.95 5.71 -5.94
C SER A 83 -5.06 7.23 -6.06
N ILE A 84 -4.06 7.97 -5.55
CA ILE A 84 -3.99 9.44 -5.71
C ILE A 84 -3.58 9.80 -7.14
N HIS A 85 -2.58 9.12 -7.72
CA HIS A 85 -1.96 9.54 -8.99
C HIS A 85 -2.57 8.91 -10.25
N ASP A 86 -2.92 7.63 -10.21
CA ASP A 86 -3.26 6.85 -11.42
C ASP A 86 -4.77 6.58 -11.54
N ALA A 87 -5.61 7.22 -10.71
CA ALA A 87 -7.08 7.21 -10.78
C ALA A 87 -7.72 5.80 -10.88
N PHE A 88 -7.11 4.79 -10.26
CA PHE A 88 -7.75 3.50 -10.05
C PHE A 88 -8.38 3.46 -8.66
N THR A 89 -9.65 3.15 -8.58
CA THR A 89 -10.30 2.93 -7.28
C THR A 89 -9.80 1.62 -6.68
N ALA A 90 -9.67 1.57 -5.35
CA ALA A 90 -9.34 0.33 -4.63
C ALA A 90 -10.29 -0.82 -5.00
N GLU A 91 -11.55 -0.49 -5.29
CA GLU A 91 -12.60 -1.39 -5.75
C GLU A 91 -12.34 -1.95 -7.16
N GLU A 92 -11.85 -1.15 -8.11
CA GLU A 92 -11.50 -1.63 -9.46
C GLU A 92 -10.27 -2.55 -9.46
N VAL A 93 -9.32 -2.32 -8.54
CA VAL A 93 -8.17 -3.21 -8.33
C VAL A 93 -8.62 -4.52 -7.68
N GLU A 94 -9.44 -4.44 -6.63
CA GLU A 94 -9.94 -5.62 -5.90
C GLU A 94 -10.88 -6.49 -6.74
N LYS A 95 -11.76 -5.86 -7.54
CA LYS A 95 -12.66 -6.54 -8.47
C LYS A 95 -11.98 -6.99 -9.77
N GLY A 96 -10.68 -6.75 -9.93
CA GLY A 96 -9.92 -7.13 -11.13
C GLY A 96 -10.40 -6.45 -12.42
N ILE A 97 -11.08 -5.31 -12.30
CA ILE A 97 -11.58 -4.50 -13.42
C ILE A 97 -10.41 -3.82 -14.13
N VAL A 98 -9.39 -3.42 -13.36
CA VAL A 98 -8.06 -3.09 -13.90
C VAL A 98 -7.35 -4.39 -14.25
N ARG A 99 -7.65 -4.94 -15.41
CA ARG A 99 -6.87 -6.03 -16.00
C ARG A 99 -5.53 -5.46 -16.43
N GLN A 100 -4.53 -5.48 -15.54
CA GLN A 100 -3.19 -5.65 -16.09
C GLN A 100 -3.21 -7.01 -16.78
N PRO A 101 -2.91 -7.13 -18.09
CA PRO A 101 -2.61 -8.42 -18.64
C PRO A 101 -1.45 -8.94 -17.79
N ARG A 102 -1.71 -9.94 -16.93
CA ARG A 102 -0.62 -10.60 -16.21
C ARG A 102 0.24 -11.17 -17.31
N ARG A 103 1.39 -10.53 -17.55
CA ARG A 103 2.29 -10.92 -18.63
C ARG A 103 2.54 -12.41 -18.45
N GLN A 104 2.46 -13.20 -19.52
CA GLN A 104 2.62 -14.65 -19.44
C GLN A 104 3.85 -15.04 -18.60
N ALA A 105 4.95 -14.30 -18.76
CA ALA A 105 6.16 -14.45 -17.96
C ALA A 105 5.93 -14.38 -16.44
N PHE A 106 5.10 -13.45 -15.95
CA PHE A 106 4.78 -13.33 -14.53
C PHE A 106 3.91 -14.51 -14.04
N LEU A 107 2.96 -14.96 -14.85
CA LEU A 107 2.13 -16.12 -14.50
C LEU A 107 2.96 -17.40 -14.40
N MET A 108 3.85 -17.64 -15.35
CA MET A 108 4.77 -18.78 -15.33
C MET A 108 5.67 -18.73 -14.10
N GLU A 109 6.25 -17.56 -13.81
CA GLU A 109 7.08 -17.39 -12.62
C GLU A 109 6.31 -17.65 -11.31
N MET A 110 5.05 -17.22 -11.20
CA MET A 110 4.22 -17.54 -10.03
C MET A 110 3.93 -19.03 -9.92
N PHE A 111 3.78 -19.72 -11.06
CA PHE A 111 3.61 -21.17 -11.08
C PHE A 111 4.88 -21.88 -10.56
N ASP A 112 6.05 -21.51 -11.08
CA ASP A 112 7.35 -22.07 -10.68
C ASP A 112 7.61 -21.86 -9.17
N LEU A 113 7.27 -20.67 -8.64
CA LEU A 113 7.39 -20.38 -7.22
C LEU A 113 6.45 -21.22 -6.34
N ASN A 114 5.22 -21.46 -6.80
CA ASN A 114 4.27 -22.32 -6.10
C ASN A 114 4.71 -23.78 -6.12
N GLU A 115 5.26 -24.27 -7.24
CA GLU A 115 5.81 -25.62 -7.35
C GLU A 115 6.98 -25.80 -6.37
N ARG A 116 7.94 -24.85 -6.33
CA ARG A 116 9.05 -24.86 -5.37
C ARG A 116 8.58 -24.86 -3.91
N LEU A 117 7.52 -24.13 -3.61
CA LEU A 117 6.90 -24.10 -2.27
C LEU A 117 6.30 -25.47 -1.92
N ASP A 118 5.53 -26.05 -2.84
CA ASP A 118 4.86 -27.33 -2.65
C ASP A 118 5.86 -28.47 -2.50
N ASP A 119 6.91 -28.50 -3.34
CA ASP A 119 8.02 -29.45 -3.23
C ASP A 119 8.72 -29.37 -1.87
N GLY A 120 8.97 -28.16 -1.36
CA GLY A 120 9.60 -27.97 -0.07
C GLY A 120 8.74 -28.47 1.10
N MET A 121 7.42 -28.24 1.00
CA MET A 121 6.43 -28.64 2.00
C MET A 121 6.12 -30.14 2.01
N ASN A 122 6.15 -30.78 0.83
CA ASN A 122 5.76 -32.19 0.67
C ASN A 122 6.94 -33.17 0.79
N LYS A 123 8.18 -32.69 0.92
CA LYS A 123 9.34 -33.53 1.25
C LYS A 123 9.22 -34.11 2.67
N SER A 124 9.77 -35.32 2.86
CA SER A 124 9.91 -35.95 4.17
C SER A 124 11.39 -36.29 4.44
N PRO A 125 12.05 -35.59 5.37
CA PRO A 125 11.53 -34.48 6.18
C PRO A 125 11.28 -33.21 5.33
N ILE A 126 10.43 -32.31 5.84
CA ILE A 126 10.14 -31.00 5.23
C ILE A 126 11.44 -30.24 5.00
N ASP A 127 11.60 -29.63 3.84
CA ASP A 127 12.80 -28.90 3.44
C ASP A 127 12.79 -27.46 4.00
N THR A 128 12.91 -27.35 5.33
CA THR A 128 12.86 -26.06 6.04
C THR A 128 13.95 -25.09 5.57
N LYS A 129 15.13 -25.60 5.20
CA LYS A 129 16.22 -24.77 4.66
C LYS A 129 15.87 -24.20 3.28
N GLY A 130 15.33 -25.02 2.39
CA GLY A 130 14.86 -24.58 1.08
C GLY A 130 13.74 -23.55 1.19
N LEU A 131 12.81 -23.74 2.12
CA LEU A 131 11.70 -22.82 2.36
C LEU A 131 12.16 -21.47 2.92
N GLU A 132 13.10 -21.45 3.86
CA GLU A 132 13.68 -20.18 4.35
C GLU A 132 14.47 -19.45 3.25
N ALA A 133 15.20 -20.19 2.39
CA ALA A 133 15.86 -19.59 1.24
C ALA A 133 14.87 -18.96 0.25
N LEU A 134 13.77 -19.66 -0.06
CA LEU A 134 12.69 -19.14 -0.91
C LEU A 134 12.04 -17.88 -0.32
N LYS A 135 11.78 -17.88 0.99
CA LYS A 135 11.26 -16.71 1.70
C LYS A 135 12.22 -15.52 1.64
N ALA A 136 13.51 -15.75 1.81
CA ALA A 136 14.53 -14.70 1.72
C ALA A 136 14.61 -14.13 0.29
N GLU A 137 14.56 -14.97 -0.74
CA GLU A 137 14.51 -14.58 -2.15
C GLU A 137 13.30 -13.68 -2.44
N LEU A 138 12.10 -14.11 -2.03
CA LEU A 138 10.87 -13.35 -2.22
C LEU A 138 10.89 -12.02 -1.47
N SER A 139 11.43 -12.00 -0.25
CA SER A 139 11.55 -10.79 0.57
C SER A 139 12.49 -9.77 -0.09
N GLY A 140 13.67 -10.20 -0.54
CA GLY A 140 14.60 -9.32 -1.26
C GLY A 140 14.03 -8.79 -2.59
N ARG A 141 13.23 -9.62 -3.28
CA ARG A 141 12.52 -9.17 -4.49
C ARG A 141 11.46 -8.11 -4.19
N ILE A 142 10.68 -8.30 -3.13
CA ILE A 142 9.72 -7.31 -2.64
C ILE A 142 10.43 -5.98 -2.34
N GLU A 143 11.55 -6.01 -1.62
CA GLU A 143 12.33 -4.81 -1.29
C GLU A 143 12.84 -4.08 -2.54
N THR A 144 13.30 -4.85 -3.53
CA THR A 144 13.74 -4.31 -4.83
C THR A 144 12.59 -3.61 -5.55
N LEU A 145 11.42 -4.26 -5.65
CA LEU A 145 10.23 -3.69 -6.28
C LEU A 145 9.71 -2.45 -5.55
N LEU A 146 9.73 -2.45 -4.21
CA LEU A 146 9.36 -1.28 -3.40
C LEU A 146 10.34 -0.13 -3.61
N SER A 147 11.64 -0.41 -3.76
CA SER A 147 12.66 0.59 -4.05
C SER A 147 12.55 1.16 -5.47
N GLU A 148 12.20 0.33 -6.46
CA GLU A 148 11.85 0.78 -7.81
C GLU A 148 10.60 1.66 -7.82
N ALA A 149 9.56 1.25 -7.09
CA ALA A 149 8.35 2.03 -6.92
C ALA A 149 8.65 3.36 -6.23
N GLN A 150 9.45 3.36 -5.16
CA GLN A 150 9.94 4.58 -4.52
C GLN A 150 10.60 5.48 -5.56
N ARG A 151 11.58 5.02 -6.33
CA ARG A 151 12.24 5.83 -7.38
C ARG A 151 11.28 6.39 -8.42
N LYS A 152 10.29 5.59 -8.85
CA LYS A 152 9.32 5.98 -9.88
C LYS A 152 8.33 7.04 -9.38
N TYR A 153 7.95 6.96 -8.11
CA TYR A 153 6.95 7.84 -7.50
C TYR A 153 7.57 8.92 -6.60
N SER A 154 8.87 8.88 -6.33
CA SER A 154 9.63 9.96 -5.70
C SER A 154 10.04 10.97 -6.78
N GLY A 155 9.27 12.05 -6.93
CA GLY A 155 9.64 13.18 -7.82
C GLY A 155 8.79 13.36 -9.07
N LYS A 156 7.72 12.58 -9.28
CA LYS A 156 6.59 13.11 -10.05
C LYS A 156 5.99 14.22 -9.21
N GLU A 157 5.88 15.42 -9.78
CA GLU A 157 5.36 16.58 -9.06
C GLU A 157 4.09 16.23 -8.29
N MET A 158 4.19 16.53 -7.00
CA MET A 158 3.23 16.37 -5.93
C MET A 158 2.18 17.47 -5.94
#